data_AF-A0A968C1H6-F1
#
_entry.id   AF-A0A968C1H6-F1
#
_cell.length_a   1.000
_cell.length_b   1.000
_cell.length_c   1.000
_cell.angle_alpha   90.00
_cell.angle_beta   90.00
_cell.angle_gamma   90.00
#
_symmetry.space_group_name_H-M   'P 1'
#
loop_
_entity.id
_entity.type
_entity.pdbx_description
1 polymer ?
#
loop_
_entity_poly.entity_id
_entity_poly.type
_entity_poly.pdbx_seq_one_letter_code
_entity_poly.pdbx_strand_id
1 'polypeptide(L)' 'PDGATVMIGGFGEAGSPIELIHALIDQGAKDLTVVNNNTGSGEVGLAALIKNGRVSKMICSYPRTA' A
#
# COMPACT_ATOMS: atom_id res chain seq x y z
N PRO A 1 -0.56 -1.30 13.52
CA PRO A 1 -1.75 -0.87 14.30
C PRO A 1 -2.60 0.07 13.43
N ASP A 2 -3.85 0.29 13.80
CA ASP A 2 -4.73 1.22 13.08
C ASP A 2 -4.17 2.66 13.13
N GLY A 3 -4.38 3.42 12.06
CA GLY A 3 -3.92 4.81 11.95
C GLY A 3 -2.41 4.98 11.76
N ALA A 4 -1.65 3.89 11.63
CA ALA A 4 -0.21 3.96 11.47
C ALA A 4 0.21 4.58 10.12
N THR A 5 1.35 5.28 10.14
CA THR A 5 2.06 5.65 8.92
C THR A 5 3.06 4.56 8.57
N VAL A 6 2.92 3.97 7.37
CA VAL A 6 3.76 2.86 6.90
C VAL A 6 4.46 3.26 5.62
N MET A 7 5.80 3.22 5.64
CA MET A 7 6.62 3.39 4.44
C MET A 7 6.85 2.04 3.79
N ILE A 8 6.53 1.94 2.50
CA ILE A 8 6.65 0.71 1.72
C ILE A 8 7.66 0.96 0.60
N GLY A 9 8.64 0.07 0.46
CA GLY A 9 9.64 0.13 -0.61
C GLY A 9 9.09 -0.28 -1.98
N GLY A 10 9.88 -0.01 -3.02
CA GLY A 10 9.63 -0.47 -4.38
C GLY A 10 9.32 0.64 -5.40
N PHE A 11 9.57 0.34 -6.68
CA PHE A 11 9.27 1.18 -7.83
C PHE A 11 8.42 0.38 -8.82
N GLY A 12 7.13 0.71 -8.93
CA GLY A 12 6.15 -0.20 -9.52
C GLY A 12 6.12 -1.50 -8.71
N GLU A 13 6.23 -2.64 -9.39
CA GLU A 13 6.29 -3.98 -8.78
C GLU A 13 7.69 -4.35 -8.29
N ALA A 14 8.74 -3.74 -8.85
CA ALA A 14 10.12 -4.07 -8.51
C ALA A 14 10.45 -3.64 -7.07
N GLY A 15 10.91 -4.60 -6.26
CA GLY A 15 11.29 -4.37 -4.86
C GLY A 15 10.11 -4.14 -3.92
N SER A 16 8.87 -4.38 -4.37
CA SER A 16 7.70 -4.30 -3.49
C SER A 16 7.68 -5.50 -2.54
N PRO A 17 7.51 -5.29 -1.21
CA PRO A 17 7.48 -6.38 -0.24
C PRO A 17 6.10 -7.05 -0.22
N ILE A 18 5.74 -7.75 -1.29
CA ILE A 18 4.38 -8.30 -1.54
C ILE A 18 3.87 -9.09 -0.34
N GLU A 19 4.62 -10.09 0.14
CA GLU A 19 4.17 -10.94 1.25
C GLU A 19 3.93 -10.17 2.55
N LEU A 20 4.74 -9.14 2.85
CA LEU A 20 4.53 -8.31 4.04
C LEU A 20 3.30 -7.43 3.90
N ILE A 21 2.99 -6.96 2.68
CA ILE A 21 1.78 -6.20 2.42
C ILE A 21 0.55 -7.10 2.59
N HIS A 22 0.59 -8.33 2.11
CA HIS A 22 -0.50 -9.29 2.32
C HIS A 22 -0.64 -9.68 3.79
N ALA A 23 0.47 -9.91 4.51
CA ALA A 23 0.43 -10.13 5.95
C ALA A 23 -0.16 -8.93 6.71
N LEU A 24 0.06 -7.69 6.26
CA LEU A 24 -0.56 -6.49 6.84
C LEU A 24 -2.07 -6.44 6.56
N ILE A 25 -2.51 -6.87 5.38
CA ILE A 25 -3.95 -7.02 5.06
C ILE A 25 -4.58 -8.05 5.99
N ASP A 26 -3.96 -9.22 6.15
CA ASP A 26 -4.46 -10.32 6.98
C ASP A 26 -4.44 -9.95 8.47
N GLN A 27 -3.41 -9.22 8.92
CA GLN A 27 -3.33 -8.67 10.28
C GLN A 27 -4.49 -7.69 10.55
N GLY A 28 -5.03 -7.05 9.52
CA GLY A 28 -6.30 -6.35 9.57
C GLY A 28 -6.23 -4.87 9.92
N ALA A 29 -5.03 -4.25 9.99
CA ALA A 29 -4.90 -2.83 10.28
C ALA A 29 -5.67 -1.95 9.28
N LYS A 30 -6.23 -0.84 9.78
CA LYS A 30 -7.05 0.11 9.03
C LYS A 30 -6.54 1.54 9.17
N ASP A 31 -7.13 2.42 8.38
CA ASP A 31 -6.88 3.86 8.38
C ASP A 31 -5.41 4.25 8.17
N LEU A 32 -4.67 3.44 7.41
CA LEU A 32 -3.23 3.61 7.22
C LEU A 32 -2.92 4.83 6.36
N THR A 33 -1.88 5.58 6.75
CA THR A 33 -1.18 6.49 5.84
C THR A 33 -0.02 5.75 5.21
N VAL A 34 -0.02 5.58 3.90
CA VAL A 34 1.02 4.84 3.19
C VAL A 34 1.91 5.78 2.41
N VAL A 35 3.23 5.59 2.55
CA VAL A 35 4.28 6.30 1.80
C VAL A 35 4.94 5.33 0.83
N ASN A 36 4.82 5.61 -0.47
CA ASN A 36 5.47 4.84 -1.54
C ASN A 36 5.68 5.73 -2.77
N ASN A 37 6.59 5.36 -3.68
CA ASN A 37 6.78 6.11 -4.93
C ASN A 37 5.52 6.14 -5.82
N ASN A 38 4.70 5.09 -5.77
CA ASN A 38 3.50 4.95 -6.60
C ASN A 38 2.30 4.43 -5.76
N THR A 39 1.19 4.11 -6.43
CA THR A 39 -0.05 3.63 -5.78
C THR A 39 -0.39 2.18 -6.12
N GLY A 40 0.58 1.42 -6.61
CA GLY A 40 0.43 0.05 -7.08
C GLY A 40 -0.35 -0.07 -8.39
N SER A 41 -0.24 -1.23 -9.03
CA SER A 41 -1.00 -1.65 -10.21
C SER A 41 -1.48 -3.09 -10.04
N GLY A 42 -2.50 -3.48 -10.80
CA GLY A 42 -3.03 -4.85 -10.78
C GLY A 42 -3.81 -5.18 -9.50
N GLU A 43 -3.63 -6.41 -9.01
CA GLU A 43 -4.48 -7.04 -8.00
C GLU A 43 -3.72 -7.49 -6.73
N VAL A 44 -2.41 -7.23 -6.65
CA VAL A 44 -1.53 -7.70 -5.55
C VAL A 44 -0.81 -6.55 -4.85
N GLY A 45 -0.20 -6.83 -3.69
CA GLY A 45 0.65 -5.88 -2.98
C GLY A 45 -0.07 -4.56 -2.64
N LEU A 46 0.53 -3.43 -3.00
CA LEU A 46 0.00 -2.11 -2.66
C LEU A 46 -1.39 -1.86 -3.28
N ALA A 47 -1.65 -2.39 -4.48
CA ALA A 47 -2.97 -2.29 -5.10
C ALA A 47 -4.02 -3.06 -4.30
N ALA A 48 -3.67 -4.26 -3.80
CA ALA A 48 -4.53 -5.05 -2.93
C ALA A 48 -4.80 -4.36 -1.58
N LEU A 49 -3.79 -3.74 -0.98
CA LEU A 49 -3.93 -3.02 0.30
C LEU A 49 -4.94 -1.87 0.17
N ILE A 50 -4.86 -1.12 -0.93
CA ILE A 50 -5.81 -0.04 -1.25
C ILE A 50 -7.20 -0.62 -1.55
N LYS A 51 -7.30 -1.66 -2.38
CA LYS A 51 -8.57 -2.31 -2.76
C LYS A 51 -9.31 -2.89 -1.55
N ASN A 52 -8.59 -3.38 -0.55
CA ASN A 52 -9.13 -3.87 0.72
C ASN A 52 -9.54 -2.75 1.70
N GLY A 53 -9.50 -1.47 1.29
CA GLY A 53 -9.94 -0.34 2.10
C GLY A 53 -9.05 -0.08 3.32
N ARG A 54 -7.78 -0.49 3.28
CA ARG A 54 -6.87 -0.37 4.44
C ARG A 54 -6.18 0.99 4.53
N VAL A 55 -6.17 1.74 3.43
CA VAL A 55 -5.42 3.00 3.30
C VAL A 55 -6.38 4.19 3.34
N SER A 56 -6.18 5.10 4.28
CA SER A 56 -6.91 6.38 4.39
C SER A 56 -6.23 7.51 3.64
N LYS A 57 -4.90 7.46 3.50
CA LYS A 57 -4.09 8.48 2.83
C LYS A 57 -2.88 7.88 2.12
N MET A 58 -2.63 8.34 0.89
CA MET A 58 -1.40 8.04 0.15
C MET A 58 -0.50 9.27 0.09
N ILE A 59 0.80 9.07 0.29
CA ILE A 59 1.86 10.03 -0.04
C ILE A 59 2.72 9.37 -1.12
N CYS A 60 2.68 9.92 -2.33
CA CYS A 60 3.41 9.37 -3.48
C CYS A 60 3.84 10.46 -4.46
N SER A 61 4.87 10.17 -5.25
CA SER A 61 5.36 11.02 -6.33
C SER A 61 4.65 10.76 -7.65
N TYR A 62 4.12 9.56 -7.85
CA TYR A 62 3.39 9.16 -9.05
C TYR A 62 2.03 8.52 -8.69
N PRO A 63 0.95 9.32 -8.56
CA PRO A 63 -0.38 8.79 -8.27
C PRO A 63 -0.95 8.04 -9.48
N ARG A 64 -1.82 7.06 -9.24
CA ARG A 64 -2.62 6.47 -10.32
C ARG A 64 -3.49 7.57 -10.93
N THR A 65 -3.40 7.74 -12.24
CA THR A 65 -4.36 8.53 -13.01
C THR A 65 -5.68 7.78 -13.08
N ALA A 66 -6.79 8.52 -12.92
CA ALA A 66 -8.15 8.01 -13.05
C ALA A 66 -8.45 7.52 -14.47
#